data_AF-A0A914C9K6-F1
#
_entry.id   AF-A0A914C9K6-F1
#
_cell.length_a   1.000
_cell.length_b   1.000
_cell.length_c   1.000
_cell.angle_alpha   90.00
_cell.angle_beta   90.00
_cell.angle_gamma   90.00
#
_symmetry.space_group_name_H-M   'P 1'
#
loop_
_entity.id
_entity.type
_entity.pdbx_description
1 polymer ?
#
loop_
_entity_poly.entity_id
_entity_poly.type
_entity_poly.pdbx_seq_one_letter_code
_entity_poly.pdbx_strand_id
1 'polypeptide(L)'
;MKEFRPAIIRMHERGKGVREIARDLGISPNTVSIAIKRFEETGSNESRKREKNTSRFPFNYAVWSILKEKACSKPHPTVESLKRALKKAWNEISLETFKIVDNFPKRLKACIDANGGHFG
;
A
#
# COMPACT_ATOMS: atom_id res chain seq x y z
N MET A 1 -4.24 -14.54 -15.36
CA MET A 1 -5.09 -15.17 -14.32
C MET A 1 -6.53 -14.82 -14.69
N LYS A 2 -7.43 -15.80 -14.85
CA LYS A 2 -8.80 -15.57 -15.37
C LYS A 2 -9.53 -14.53 -14.50
N GLU A 3 -9.90 -13.39 -15.08
CA GLU A 3 -10.59 -12.35 -14.34
C GLU A 3 -12.08 -12.70 -14.20
N PHE A 4 -12.43 -13.38 -13.11
CA PHE A 4 -13.81 -13.75 -12.82
C PHE A 4 -14.67 -12.54 -12.42
N ARG A 5 -14.09 -11.45 -11.91
CA ARG A 5 -14.83 -10.27 -11.40
C ARG A 5 -15.61 -9.53 -12.49
N PRO A 6 -15.03 -9.18 -13.66
CA PRO A 6 -15.80 -8.56 -14.74
C PRO A 6 -16.92 -9.47 -15.27
N ALA A 7 -16.68 -10.79 -15.33
CA ALA A 7 -17.69 -11.74 -15.79
C ALA A 7 -18.88 -11.87 -14.83
N ILE A 8 -18.62 -11.87 -13.51
CA ILE A 8 -19.67 -11.87 -12.48
C ILE A 8 -20.55 -10.63 -12.61
N ILE A 9 -19.96 -9.45 -12.77
CA ILE A 9 -20.70 -8.19 -12.78
C ILE A 9 -21.53 -8.05 -14.05
N ARG A 10 -20.99 -8.42 -15.23
CA ARG A 10 -21.78 -8.46 -16.47
C ARG A 10 -23.00 -9.38 -16.36
N MET A 11 -22.90 -10.50 -15.65
CA MET A 11 -24.03 -11.42 -15.45
C MET A 11 -25.04 -10.86 -14.43
N HIS A 12 -24.56 -10.18 -13.39
CA HIS A 12 -25.42 -9.49 -12.40
C HIS A 12 -26.22 -8.35 -13.02
N GLU A 13 -25.58 -7.49 -13.83
CA GLU A 13 -26.23 -6.38 -14.55
C GLU A 13 -27.29 -6.88 -15.54
N ARG A 14 -27.15 -8.10 -16.06
CA ARG A 14 -28.14 -8.79 -16.89
C ARG A 14 -29.30 -9.41 -16.08
N GLY A 15 -29.34 -9.20 -14.77
CA GLY A 15 -30.39 -9.68 -13.87
C GLY A 15 -30.24 -11.15 -13.45
N LYS A 16 -29.09 -11.79 -13.71
CA LYS A 16 -28.89 -13.19 -13.28
C LYS A 16 -28.68 -13.29 -11.77
N GLY A 17 -29.23 -14.34 -11.17
CA GLY A 17 -29.07 -14.59 -9.74
C GLY A 17 -27.70 -15.15 -9.35
N VAL A 18 -27.26 -14.90 -8.11
CA VAL A 18 -25.96 -15.34 -7.57
C VAL A 18 -25.65 -16.82 -7.80
N ARG A 19 -26.64 -17.71 -7.60
CA ARG A 19 -26.48 -19.16 -7.77
C ARG A 19 -26.33 -19.57 -9.24
N GLU A 20 -27.00 -18.87 -10.14
CA GLU A 20 -26.89 -19.10 -11.58
C GLU A 20 -25.49 -18.71 -12.07
N ILE A 21 -25.00 -17.54 -11.67
CA ILE A 21 -23.65 -17.06 -11.98
C ILE A 21 -22.57 -18.02 -11.46
N ALA A 22 -22.74 -18.52 -10.23
CA ALA A 22 -21.82 -19.47 -9.60
C ALA A 22 -21.70 -20.77 -10.40
N ARG A 23 -22.83 -21.30 -10.86
CA ARG A 23 -22.90 -22.51 -11.69
C ARG A 23 -22.28 -22.29 -13.06
N ASP A 24 -22.64 -21.19 -13.73
CA ASP A 24 -22.16 -20.85 -15.08
C ASP A 24 -20.64 -20.62 -15.12
N LEU A 25 -20.06 -20.06 -14.04
CA LEU A 25 -18.64 -19.75 -13.95
C LEU A 25 -17.81 -20.81 -13.21
N GLY A 26 -18.43 -21.83 -12.63
CA GLY A 26 -17.74 -22.87 -11.85
C GLY A 26 -17.04 -22.34 -10.60
N ILE A 27 -17.59 -21.30 -9.97
CA ILE A 27 -17.02 -20.64 -8.78
C ILE A 27 -17.98 -20.70 -7.60
N SER A 28 -17.46 -20.50 -6.38
CA SER A 28 -18.32 -20.54 -5.20
C SER A 28 -19.38 -19.41 -5.22
N PRO A 29 -20.63 -19.68 -4.81
CA PRO A 29 -21.65 -18.63 -4.68
C PRO A 29 -21.24 -17.49 -3.75
N ASN A 30 -20.42 -17.78 -2.73
CA ASN A 30 -19.88 -16.77 -1.82
C ASN A 30 -18.95 -15.78 -2.56
N THR A 31 -18.11 -16.27 -3.48
CA THR A 31 -17.25 -15.42 -4.32
C THR A 31 -18.07 -14.48 -5.20
N VAL A 32 -19.18 -14.97 -5.75
CA VAL A 32 -20.13 -14.16 -6.54
C VAL A 32 -20.77 -13.09 -5.67
N SER A 33 -21.31 -13.46 -4.51
CA SER A 33 -21.96 -12.53 -3.58
C SER A 33 -21.02 -11.42 -3.10
N ILE A 34 -19.79 -11.76 -2.72
CA ILE A 34 -18.77 -10.78 -2.30
C ILE A 34 -18.38 -9.84 -3.45
N ALA A 35 -18.26 -10.35 -4.68
CA ALA A 35 -17.93 -9.54 -5.83
C ALA A 35 -19.05 -8.55 -6.19
N ILE A 36 -20.31 -8.99 -6.15
CA ILE A 36 -21.49 -8.15 -6.40
C ILE A 36 -21.61 -7.08 -5.32
N LYS A 37 -21.60 -7.47 -4.04
CA LYS A 37 -21.68 -6.53 -2.91
C LYS A 37 -20.63 -5.43 -3.01
N ARG A 38 -19.38 -5.82 -3.30
CA ARG A 38 -18.29 -4.86 -3.47
C ARG A 38 -18.52 -3.93 -4.67
N PHE A 39 -19.05 -4.45 -5.77
CA PHE A 39 -19.36 -3.63 -6.94
C PHE A 39 -20.46 -2.62 -6.63
N GLU A 40 -21.53 -3.03 -5.94
CA GLU A 40 -22.60 -2.14 -5.49
C GLU A 40 -22.08 -1.06 -4.54
N GLU A 41 -21.14 -1.37 -3.66
CA GLU A 41 -20.52 -0.42 -2.73
C GLU A 41 -19.52 0.55 -3.38
N THR A 42 -18.79 0.11 -4.42
CA THR A 42 -17.63 0.85 -4.94
C THR A 42 -17.77 1.31 -6.38
N GLY A 43 -18.77 0.83 -7.12
CA GLY A 43 -18.94 1.06 -8.57
C GLY A 43 -17.80 0.51 -9.44
N SER A 44 -16.84 -0.22 -8.85
CA SER A 44 -15.62 -0.63 -9.54
C SER A 44 -15.37 -2.13 -9.40
N ASN A 45 -15.09 -2.77 -10.53
CA ASN A 45 -14.63 -4.15 -10.57
C ASN A 45 -13.11 -4.28 -10.59
N GLU A 46 -12.40 -3.15 -10.65
CA GLU A 46 -10.97 -3.13 -10.80
C GLU A 46 -10.28 -3.71 -9.56
N SER A 47 -9.17 -4.41 -9.80
CA SER A 47 -8.24 -4.71 -8.73
C SER A 47 -7.78 -3.38 -8.13
N ARG A 48 -7.85 -3.24 -6.80
CA ARG A 48 -7.31 -2.05 -6.14
C ARG A 48 -5.85 -1.92 -6.59
N LYS A 49 -5.48 -0.84 -7.26
CA LYS A 49 -4.08 -0.45 -7.35
C LYS A 49 -3.62 -0.35 -5.91
N ARG A 50 -2.73 -1.26 -5.50
CA ARG A 50 -2.13 -1.20 -4.18
C ARG A 50 -1.21 0.01 -4.23
N GLU A 51 -1.75 1.19 -3.89
CA GLU A 51 -0.93 2.35 -3.60
C GLU A 51 -0.06 1.96 -2.42
N LYS A 52 1.21 1.66 -2.72
CA LYS A 52 2.27 1.57 -1.71
C LYS A 52 2.60 2.99 -1.26
N ASN A 53 1.61 3.70 -0.73
CA ASN A 53 1.83 4.97 -0.09
C ASN A 53 2.49 4.66 1.26
N THR A 54 3.67 5.25 1.50
CA THR A 54 4.62 5.04 2.62
C THR A 54 5.90 4.27 2.29
N SER A 55 5.92 3.38 1.28
CA SER A 55 7.12 2.54 1.04
C SER A 55 8.21 3.17 0.14
N ARG A 56 7.99 4.36 -0.42
CA ARG A 56 8.79 4.80 -1.58
C ARG A 56 9.55 6.12 -1.44
N PHE A 57 9.42 6.81 -0.32
CA PHE A 57 10.33 7.90 0.04
C PHE A 57 11.58 7.29 0.71
N PRO A 58 12.75 7.18 0.04
CA PRO A 58 13.98 6.69 0.67
C PRO A 58 14.34 7.48 1.92
N PHE A 59 14.03 8.77 1.91
CA PHE A 59 14.17 9.66 3.05
C PHE A 59 13.46 9.11 4.29
N ASN A 60 12.20 8.69 4.16
CA ASN A 60 11.44 8.14 5.28
C ASN A 60 12.07 6.87 5.82
N TYR A 61 12.61 6.00 4.95
CA TYR A 61 13.28 4.78 5.42
C TYR A 61 14.62 5.06 6.09
N ALA A 62 15.44 5.94 5.52
CA ALA A 62 16.75 6.27 6.08
C ALA A 62 16.60 6.96 7.44
N VAL A 63 15.76 7.99 7.52
CA VAL A 63 15.47 8.71 8.76
C VAL A 63 14.83 7.78 9.78
N TRP A 64 13.85 6.96 9.38
CA TRP A 64 13.22 6.00 10.29
C TRP A 64 14.20 4.94 10.81
N SER A 65 15.11 4.44 9.96
CA SER A 65 16.13 3.47 10.37
C SER A 65 17.05 4.08 11.43
N ILE A 66 17.51 5.32 11.23
CA ILE A 66 18.39 6.02 12.18
C ILE A 66 17.65 6.30 13.50
N LEU A 67 16.40 6.79 13.43
CA LEU A 67 15.59 7.05 14.61
C LEU A 67 15.33 5.77 15.40
N LYS A 68 15.00 4.67 14.70
CA LYS A 68 14.78 3.36 15.32
C LYS A 68 16.05 2.84 15.97
N GLU A 69 17.18 2.88 15.28
CA GLU A 69 18.46 2.42 15.81
C GLU A 69 18.87 3.22 17.07
N LYS A 70 18.80 4.54 17.01
CA LYS A 70 19.21 5.40 18.12
C LYS A 70 18.24 5.37 19.29
N ALA A 71 16.94 5.56 19.03
CA ALA A 71 15.94 5.61 20.09
C ALA A 71 15.71 4.22 20.70
N CYS A 72 15.56 3.18 19.88
CA CYS A 72 15.27 1.83 20.40
C CYS A 72 16.53 1.03 20.79
N SER A 73 17.70 1.67 20.86
CA SER A 73 18.94 1.04 21.37
C SER A 73 18.82 0.60 22.83
N LYS A 74 17.88 1.18 23.60
CA LYS A 74 17.59 0.83 24.99
C LYS A 74 16.08 0.66 25.20
N PRO A 75 15.66 -0.24 26.11
CA PRO A 75 14.26 -0.36 26.47
C PRO A 75 13.76 0.92 27.16
N HIS A 76 12.55 1.35 26.80
CA HIS A 76 11.91 2.53 27.38
C HIS A 76 10.73 2.11 28.27
N PRO A 77 10.74 2.42 29.58
CA PRO A 77 9.66 2.02 30.48
C PRO A 77 8.39 2.86 30.31
N THR A 78 8.47 4.02 29.66
CA THR A 78 7.34 4.93 29.46
C THR A 78 7.35 5.58 28.08
N VAL A 79 6.17 5.98 27.61
CA VAL A 79 6.01 6.73 26.35
C VAL A 79 6.79 8.05 26.39
N GLU A 80 6.88 8.72 27.54
CA GLU A 80 7.63 9.97 27.69
C GLU A 80 9.16 9.77 27.64
N SER A 81 9.64 8.60 28.05
CA SER A 81 11.05 8.21 27.86
C SER A 81 11.35 8.01 26.37
N LEU A 82 10.47 7.30 25.66
CA LEU A 82 10.60 7.07 24.22
C LEU A 82 10.53 8.39 23.43
N LYS A 83 9.58 9.29 23.73
CA LYS A 83 9.47 10.61 23.09
C LYS A 83 10.76 11.43 23.25
N ARG A 84 11.36 11.42 24.44
CA ARG A 84 12.64 12.10 24.69
C ARG A 84 13.78 11.50 23.89
N ALA A 85 13.86 10.17 23.82
CA ALA A 85 14.88 9.49 23.04
C ALA A 85 14.75 9.77 21.54
N LEU A 86 13.52 9.79 21.01
CA LEU A 86 13.25 10.15 19.61
C LEU A 86 13.63 11.61 19.31
N LYS A 87 13.27 12.56 20.18
CA LYS A 87 13.67 13.98 20.03
C LYS A 87 15.19 14.16 20.07
N LYS A 88 15.87 13.44 20.97
CA LYS A 88 17.34 13.44 21.04
C LYS A 88 17.95 12.87 19.75
N ALA A 89 17.48 11.71 19.30
CA ALA A 89 17.94 11.08 18.08
C ALA A 89 17.73 11.98 16.86
N TRP A 90 16.60 12.67 16.77
CA TRP A 90 16.29 13.64 15.72
C TRP A 90 17.30 14.79 15.67
N ASN A 91 17.64 15.38 16.81
CA ASN A 91 18.58 16.49 16.89
C ASN A 91 20.03 16.08 16.55
N GLU A 92 20.36 14.80 16.65
CA GLU A 92 21.67 14.26 16.28
C GLU A 92 21.77 13.83 14.81
N ILE A 93 20.67 13.88 14.04
CA ILE A 93 20.72 13.58 12.60
C ILE A 93 21.42 14.76 11.92
N SER A 94 22.57 14.48 11.31
CA SER A 94 23.34 15.48 10.58
C SER A 94 22.64 15.93 9.30
N LEU A 95 22.88 17.17 8.87
CA LEU A 95 22.41 17.68 7.57
C LEU A 95 22.93 16.84 6.39
N GLU A 96 24.08 16.19 6.54
CA GLU A 96 24.62 15.22 5.57
C GLU A 96 23.65 14.06 5.30
N THR A 97 22.89 13.61 6.30
CA THR A 97 21.87 12.57 6.13
C THR A 97 20.75 13.02 5.18
N PHE A 98 20.49 14.33 5.11
CA PHE A 98 19.49 14.91 4.22
C PHE A 98 19.96 15.01 2.75
N LYS A 99 21.25 14.77 2.44
CA LYS A 99 21.70 14.64 1.04
C LYS A 99 21.01 13.50 0.28
N ILE A 100 20.37 12.57 0.99
CA ILE A 100 19.50 11.57 0.37
C ILE A 100 18.31 12.20 -0.38
N VAL A 101 17.92 13.43 -0.02
CA VAL A 101 16.89 14.23 -0.71
C VAL A 101 17.38 14.67 -2.10
N ASP A 102 18.69 14.82 -2.31
CA ASP A 102 19.25 15.17 -3.62
C ASP A 102 19.03 14.06 -4.66
N ASN A 103 18.84 12.82 -4.20
CA ASN A 103 18.51 11.68 -5.07
C ASN A 103 17.00 11.60 -5.40
N PHE A 104 16.19 12.47 -4.81
CA PHE A 104 14.74 12.46 -4.95
C PHE A 104 14.27 12.76 -6.38
N PRO A 105 14.80 13.78 -7.10
CA PRO A 105 14.42 14.04 -8.49
C PRO A 105 14.69 12.85 -9.41
N LYS A 106 15.84 12.17 -9.24
CA LYS A 106 16.20 10.98 -10.02
C LYS A 106 15.20 9.84 -9.81
N ARG A 107 14.81 9.60 -8.56
CA ARG A 107 13.83 8.56 -8.23
C ARG A 107 12.41 8.91 -8.66
N LEU A 108 12.02 10.18 -8.59
CA LEU A 108 10.74 10.63 -9.10
C LEU A 108 10.66 10.39 -10.60
N LYS A 109 11.73 10.69 -11.33
CA LYS A 109 11.85 10.38 -12.76
C LYS A 109 11.72 8.88 -13.04
N ALA A 110 12.46 8.03 -12.33
CA ALA A 110 12.32 6.58 -12.46
C ALA A 110 10.90 6.06 -12.12
N CYS A 111 10.19 6.74 -11.22
CA CYS A 111 8.78 6.44 -10.92
C CYS A 111 7.84 6.79 -12.06
N ILE A 112 8.07 7.93 -12.71
CA ILE A 112 7.32 8.36 -13.88
C ILE A 112 7.59 7.39 -15.03
N ASP A 113 8.85 7.08 -15.31
CA ASP A 113 9.26 6.16 -16.38
C ASP A 113 8.69 4.74 -16.16
N ALA A 114 8.56 4.32 -14.91
CA ALA A 114 7.95 3.04 -14.57
C ALA A 114 6.40 3.06 -14.52
N ASN A 115 5.74 4.19 -14.83
CA ASN A 115 4.30 4.39 -14.64
C ASN A 115 3.81 3.96 -13.24
N GLY A 116 4.60 4.28 -12.20
CA GLY A 116 4.34 3.85 -10.82
C GLY A 116 4.72 2.39 -10.50
N GLY A 117 5.17 1.60 -11.49
CA GLY A 117 5.70 0.24 -11.35
C GLY A 117 7.01 0.19 -10.56
N HIS A 118 7.58 -1.00 -10.34
CA HIS A 118 8.82 -1.16 -9.56
C HIS A 118 10.05 -0.66 -10.34
N PHE A 119 10.95 0.07 -9.68
CA PHE A 119 12.22 0.55 -10.24
C PHE A 119 13.28 0.42 -9.14
N GLY A 120 14.44 -0.14 -9.49
CA GLY A 120 15.61 -0.31 -8.64
C GLY A 120 16.54 0.89 -8.73
#